data_AF-A0A6M8VV85-F1
#
_entry.id   AF-A0A6M8VV85-F1
#
_cell.length_a   1.000
_cell.length_b   1.000
_cell.length_c   1.000
_cell.angle_alpha   90.00
_cell.angle_beta   90.00
_cell.angle_gamma   90.00
#
_symmetry.space_group_name_H-M   'P 1'
#
loop_
_entity.id
_entity.type
_entity.pdbx_description
1 polymer ?
#
loop_
_entity_poly.entity_id
_entity_poly.type
_entity_poly.pdbx_seq_one_letter_code
_entity_poly.pdbx_strand_id
1 'polypeptide(L)'
;MIGGPLPPSELPEDPQLRAEVEIARPTPEEIQQQFIDAVKNRDYDAISATLAQGADIDAEIIDRQYRGYRSHGSSYYTRTYTSPLFYALEKQDGQLLDFLVAHGVDVNRVDENKTAALTHAVYKEIKGLVKTIATAPGFDPKTAANKAALQAAENIKHNGPAQKELYKYAKSIFADPWQLVDDDIISRVSFDKDGMLEVTDQFNFKAGERVRHIRDFEFGSIQTTSCFFADMPANMRAQLKEAWDELKAAGGGKNADPQSMNSVRLRQVTRRVSQTQ
;
A
#
# COMPACT_ATOMS: atom_id res chain seq x y z
N MET A 1 -2.61 -33.42 4.88
CA MET A 1 -3.54 -33.64 6.01
C MET A 1 -2.80 -33.22 7.25
N ILE A 2 -3.24 -32.10 7.83
CA ILE A 2 -2.59 -31.42 8.95
C ILE A 2 -3.09 -32.14 10.21
N GLY A 3 -2.20 -32.81 10.93
CA GLY A 3 -2.56 -33.43 12.20
C GLY A 3 -2.84 -32.34 13.22
N GLY A 4 -4.12 -32.18 13.60
CA GLY A 4 -4.45 -31.52 14.86
C GLY A 4 -3.82 -32.25 16.05
N PRO A 5 -4.00 -31.77 17.30
CA PRO A 5 -3.48 -32.49 18.46
C PRO A 5 -3.87 -33.98 18.36
N LEU A 6 -2.85 -34.85 18.44
CA LEU A 6 -3.04 -36.30 18.35
C LEU A 6 -4.15 -36.69 19.33
N PRO A 7 -5.22 -37.37 18.86
CA PRO A 7 -6.28 -37.77 19.75
C PRO A 7 -5.68 -38.62 20.89
N PRO A 8 -6.24 -38.59 22.11
CA PRO A 8 -5.66 -39.28 23.28
C PRO A 8 -5.37 -40.77 23.06
N SER A 9 -6.01 -41.37 22.05
CA SER A 9 -5.82 -42.74 21.57
C SER A 9 -4.49 -43.03 20.85
N GLU A 10 -3.73 -42.01 20.45
CA GLU A 10 -2.46 -42.14 19.73
C GLU A 10 -1.23 -41.76 20.57
N LEU A 11 -1.44 -41.38 21.84
CA LEU A 11 -0.35 -41.12 22.78
C LEU A 11 0.14 -42.44 23.41
N PRO A 12 1.45 -42.74 23.42
CA PRO A 12 2.00 -43.97 24.01
C PRO A 12 1.48 -44.17 25.42
N GLU A 13 1.03 -45.36 25.82
CA GLU A 13 0.50 -45.55 27.18
C GLU A 13 1.57 -45.40 28.27
N ASP A 14 2.84 -45.53 27.90
CA ASP A 14 3.97 -45.37 28.80
C ASP A 14 4.20 -43.89 29.17
N PRO A 15 4.07 -43.52 30.46
CA PRO A 15 4.28 -42.15 30.95
C PRO A 15 5.70 -41.61 30.71
N GLN A 16 6.71 -42.47 30.64
CA GLN A 16 8.10 -42.06 30.37
C GLN A 16 8.30 -41.72 28.88
N LEU A 17 7.72 -42.51 27.97
CA LEU A 17 7.72 -42.22 26.54
C LEU A 17 6.83 -41.01 26.20
N ARG A 18 5.71 -40.80 26.91
CA ARG A 18 4.95 -39.55 26.81
C ARG A 18 5.78 -38.36 27.24
N ALA A 19 6.46 -38.45 28.39
CA ALA A 19 7.35 -37.40 28.87
C ALA A 19 8.51 -37.13 27.88
N GLU A 20 9.15 -38.16 27.32
CA GLU A 20 10.23 -37.98 26.33
C GLU A 20 9.75 -37.34 25.01
N VAL A 21 8.55 -37.70 24.52
CA VAL A 21 7.93 -37.10 23.33
C VAL A 21 7.50 -35.65 23.57
N GLU A 22 7.12 -35.32 24.80
CA GLU A 22 6.69 -33.99 25.23
C GLU A 22 7.88 -33.07 25.55
N ILE A 23 9.02 -33.63 26.00
CA ILE A 23 10.30 -32.93 26.23
C ILE A 23 11.04 -32.60 24.92
N ALA A 24 10.72 -33.27 23.81
CA ALA A 24 11.39 -33.08 22.52
C ALA A 24 10.81 -31.99 21.61
N ARG A 25 9.66 -31.38 21.97
CA ARG A 25 9.04 -30.32 21.14
C ARG A 25 9.54 -28.95 21.57
N PRO A 26 10.02 -28.11 20.64
CA PRO A 26 10.45 -26.77 20.99
C PRO A 26 9.27 -25.95 21.52
N THR A 27 9.53 -25.18 22.56
CA THR A 27 8.59 -24.23 23.14
C THR A 27 8.28 -23.10 22.14
N PRO A 28 7.15 -22.38 22.28
CA PRO A 28 6.84 -21.23 21.42
C PRO A 28 7.96 -20.17 21.40
N GLU A 29 8.62 -19.96 22.54
CA GLU A 29 9.77 -19.04 22.65
C GLU A 29 10.98 -19.54 21.85
N GLU A 30 11.27 -20.84 21.90
CA GLU A 30 12.34 -21.45 21.11
C GLU A 30 12.02 -21.43 19.61
N ILE A 31 10.78 -21.71 19.22
CA ILE A 31 10.31 -21.62 17.82
C ILE A 31 10.49 -20.18 17.32
N GLN A 32 10.12 -19.18 18.12
CA GLN A 32 10.30 -17.78 17.76
C GLN A 32 11.77 -17.39 17.65
N GLN A 33 12.61 -17.86 18.57
CA GLN A 33 14.04 -17.58 18.53
C GLN A 33 14.71 -18.23 17.31
N GLN A 34 14.33 -19.47 16.98
CA GLN A 34 14.77 -20.15 15.76
C GLN A 34 14.34 -19.38 14.50
N PHE A 35 13.11 -18.88 14.46
CA PHE A 35 12.64 -18.03 13.36
C PHE A 35 13.49 -16.77 13.22
N ILE A 36 13.76 -16.07 14.33
CA ILE A 36 14.59 -14.85 14.35
C ILE A 36 15.99 -15.14 13.80
N ASP A 37 16.61 -16.25 14.22
CA ASP A 37 17.95 -16.64 13.76
C ASP A 37 17.94 -17.05 12.28
N ALA A 38 16.90 -17.72 11.82
CA ALA A 38 16.70 -18.06 10.41
C ALA A 38 16.57 -16.80 9.53
N VAL A 39 15.78 -15.80 9.97
CA VAL A 39 15.65 -14.50 9.28
C VAL A 39 17.00 -13.79 9.17
N LYS A 40 17.77 -13.73 10.27
CA LYS A 40 19.10 -13.09 10.29
C LYS A 40 20.09 -13.78 9.35
N ASN A 41 20.00 -15.10 9.23
CA ASN A 41 20.90 -15.91 8.40
C ASN A 41 20.40 -16.09 6.96
N ARG A 42 19.22 -15.57 6.60
CA ARG A 42 18.55 -15.77 5.30
C ARG A 42 18.30 -17.25 4.99
N ASP A 43 18.01 -18.03 6.03
CA ASP A 43 17.68 -19.45 5.90
C ASP A 43 16.18 -19.60 5.60
N TYR A 44 15.82 -19.52 4.32
CA TYR A 44 14.43 -19.57 3.86
C TYR A 44 13.70 -20.87 4.23
N ASP A 45 14.43 -21.98 4.28
CA ASP A 45 13.87 -23.28 4.65
C ASP A 45 13.53 -23.31 6.15
N ALA A 46 14.45 -22.82 6.99
CA ALA A 46 14.21 -22.70 8.42
C ALA A 46 13.11 -21.66 8.75
N ILE A 47 13.03 -20.56 7.99
CA ILE A 47 11.91 -19.60 8.11
C ILE A 47 10.58 -20.32 7.85
N SER A 48 10.47 -21.04 6.72
CA SER A 48 9.24 -21.78 6.38
C SER A 48 8.87 -22.82 7.44
N ALA A 49 9.87 -23.55 7.95
CA ALA A 49 9.67 -24.60 8.94
C ALA A 49 9.22 -24.03 10.30
N THR A 50 9.75 -22.89 10.72
CA THR A 50 9.37 -22.25 11.98
C THR A 50 8.02 -21.55 11.90
N LEU A 51 7.69 -20.94 10.76
CA LEU A 51 6.33 -20.43 10.49
C LEU A 51 5.28 -21.55 10.51
N ALA A 52 5.58 -22.71 9.93
CA ALA A 52 4.71 -23.88 9.98
C ALA A 52 4.50 -24.43 11.41
N GLN A 53 5.46 -24.17 12.31
CA GLN A 53 5.37 -24.49 13.74
C GLN A 53 4.66 -23.40 14.55
N GLY A 54 4.25 -22.30 13.93
CA GLY A 54 3.51 -21.21 14.55
C GLY A 54 4.37 -20.05 15.05
N ALA A 55 5.59 -19.87 14.53
CA ALA A 55 6.34 -18.63 14.75
C ALA A 55 5.53 -17.42 14.28
N ASP A 56 5.60 -16.33 15.03
CA ASP A 56 5.00 -15.05 14.66
C ASP A 56 5.93 -14.31 13.69
N ILE A 57 5.43 -14.11 12.45
CA ILE A 57 6.15 -13.42 11.37
C ILE A 57 6.28 -11.91 11.60
N ASP A 58 5.46 -11.32 12.47
CA ASP A 58 5.50 -9.89 12.77
C ASP A 58 6.28 -9.56 14.05
N ALA A 59 6.67 -10.59 14.81
CA ALA A 59 7.31 -10.40 16.11
C ALA A 59 8.66 -9.68 16.00
N GLU A 60 8.92 -8.80 16.97
CA GLU A 60 10.11 -7.97 16.98
C GLU A 60 11.40 -8.81 17.06
N ILE A 61 12.31 -8.52 16.14
CA ILE A 61 13.68 -8.99 16.13
C ILE A 61 14.53 -8.02 16.95
N ILE A 62 15.30 -8.55 17.89
CA ILE A 62 16.38 -7.80 18.53
C ILE A 62 17.56 -7.76 17.57
N ASP A 63 17.78 -6.63 16.91
CA ASP A 63 19.02 -6.36 16.17
C ASP A 63 19.99 -5.54 17.02
N ARG A 64 21.26 -5.94 17.02
CA ARG A 64 22.29 -5.34 17.86
C ARG A 64 23.10 -4.37 17.00
N GLN A 65 22.48 -3.27 16.57
CA GLN A 65 23.03 -2.47 15.47
C GLN A 65 24.05 -1.41 15.88
N TYR A 66 23.96 -0.82 17.07
CA TYR A 66 24.64 0.46 17.29
C TYR A 66 25.99 0.32 17.96
N ARG A 67 27.05 0.75 17.26
CA ARG A 67 28.39 0.94 17.82
C ARG A 67 28.58 2.41 18.15
N GLY A 68 28.06 2.87 19.29
CA GLY A 68 28.27 4.24 19.75
C GLY A 68 29.60 4.38 20.48
N TYR A 69 30.49 5.28 20.04
CA TYR A 69 31.65 5.70 20.81
C TYR A 69 31.26 6.87 21.72
N ARG A 70 31.22 6.64 23.05
CA ARG A 70 31.42 7.76 23.99
C ARG A 70 32.90 8.11 24.02
N SER A 71 33.21 9.36 24.35
CA SER A 71 34.56 9.96 24.45
C SER A 71 35.57 9.23 25.38
N HIS A 72 35.24 8.05 25.90
CA HIS A 72 36.02 7.24 26.85
C HIS A 72 36.19 5.77 26.43
N GLY A 73 36.00 5.41 25.16
CA GLY A 73 36.39 4.08 24.65
C GLY A 73 35.50 2.89 25.07
N SER A 74 34.33 3.12 25.67
CA SER A 74 33.34 2.07 25.92
C SER A 74 32.35 1.97 24.74
N SER A 75 32.37 0.83 24.05
CA SER A 75 31.39 0.45 23.04
C SER A 75 30.15 -0.10 23.76
N TYR A 76 29.04 0.61 23.75
CA TYR A 76 27.75 0.05 24.13
C TYR A 76 26.92 -0.24 22.88
N TYR A 77 26.25 -1.38 22.89
CA TYR A 77 25.28 -1.77 21.87
C TYR A 77 23.91 -1.23 22.27
N THR A 78 23.28 -0.37 21.47
CA THR A 78 21.83 -0.21 21.61
C THR A 78 21.18 -1.38 20.89
N ARG A 79 20.33 -2.11 21.63
CA ARG A 79 19.42 -3.09 21.05
C ARG A 79 18.31 -2.28 20.39
N THR A 80 18.12 -2.46 19.09
CA THR A 80 16.95 -1.93 18.40
C THR A 80 15.98 -3.08 18.19
N TYR A 81 14.73 -2.88 18.57
CA TYR A 81 13.66 -3.81 18.25
C TYR A 81 13.15 -3.45 16.86
N THR A 82 13.14 -4.42 15.95
CA THR A 82 12.72 -4.20 14.56
C THR A 82 11.95 -5.40 14.07
N SER A 83 10.79 -5.22 13.43
CA SER A 83 10.07 -6.37 12.87
C SER A 83 10.85 -7.00 11.70
N PRO A 84 10.55 -8.25 11.29
CA PRO A 84 11.24 -8.90 10.17
C PRO A 84 11.12 -8.10 8.87
N LEU A 85 9.97 -7.43 8.69
CA LEU A 85 9.74 -6.49 7.59
C LEU A 85 10.75 -5.34 7.59
N PHE A 86 10.91 -4.64 8.71
CA PHE A 86 11.86 -3.52 8.81
C PHE A 86 13.31 -4.00 8.75
N TYR A 87 13.62 -5.19 9.28
CA TYR A 87 14.94 -5.80 9.13
C TYR A 87 15.31 -5.98 7.66
N ALA A 88 14.42 -6.53 6.84
CA ALA A 88 14.65 -6.68 5.39
C ALA A 88 14.87 -5.32 4.70
N LEU A 89 14.12 -4.28 5.09
CA LEU A 89 14.28 -2.93 4.54
C LEU A 89 15.60 -2.27 4.92
N GLU A 90 16.04 -2.41 6.17
CA GLU A 90 17.32 -1.88 6.62
C GLU A 90 18.51 -2.55 5.92
N LYS A 91 18.41 -3.86 5.67
CA LYS A 91 19.40 -4.61 4.89
C LYS A 91 19.25 -4.42 3.38
N GLN A 92 18.23 -3.68 2.91
CA GLN A 92 17.88 -3.52 1.49
C GLN A 92 17.72 -4.87 0.77
N ASP A 93 17.22 -5.87 1.49
CA ASP A 93 17.18 -7.25 1.05
C ASP A 93 15.85 -7.58 0.39
N GLY A 94 15.76 -7.29 -0.91
CA GLY A 94 14.55 -7.52 -1.69
C GLY A 94 14.10 -8.98 -1.70
N GLN A 95 15.04 -9.94 -1.71
CA GLN A 95 14.70 -11.35 -1.72
C GLN A 95 14.06 -11.80 -0.39
N LEU A 96 14.61 -11.35 0.74
CA LEU A 96 14.00 -11.60 2.04
C LEU A 96 12.64 -10.91 2.17
N LEU A 97 12.52 -9.68 1.69
CA LEU A 97 11.25 -8.95 1.69
C LEU A 97 10.18 -9.69 0.88
N ASP A 98 10.48 -10.06 -0.36
CA ASP A 98 9.56 -10.81 -1.24
C ASP A 98 9.13 -12.13 -0.56
N PHE A 99 10.06 -12.81 0.10
CA PHE A 99 9.78 -14.05 0.82
C PHE A 99 8.85 -13.87 2.02
N LEU A 100 9.09 -12.84 2.84
CA LEU A 100 8.23 -12.52 3.99
C LEU A 100 6.83 -12.08 3.54
N VAL A 101 6.72 -11.31 2.47
CA VAL A 101 5.44 -10.91 1.85
C VAL A 101 4.66 -12.13 1.36
N ALA A 102 5.35 -13.10 0.73
CA ALA A 102 4.72 -14.34 0.29
C ALA A 102 4.16 -15.18 1.46
N HIS A 103 4.68 -15.01 2.66
CA HIS A 103 4.22 -15.67 3.89
C HIS A 103 3.24 -14.83 4.73
N GLY A 104 2.80 -13.68 4.21
CA GLY A 104 1.74 -12.89 4.82
C GLY A 104 2.18 -11.97 5.96
N VAL A 105 3.42 -11.48 5.94
CA VAL A 105 3.86 -10.42 6.87
C VAL A 105 2.97 -9.18 6.77
N ASP A 106 2.67 -8.53 7.88
CA ASP A 106 1.86 -7.30 7.86
C ASP A 106 2.69 -6.11 7.35
N VAL A 107 2.49 -5.77 6.07
CA VAL A 107 3.17 -4.66 5.39
C VAL A 107 2.73 -3.27 5.85
N ASN A 108 1.64 -3.14 6.61
CA ASN A 108 1.16 -1.86 7.13
C ASN A 108 1.74 -1.53 8.51
N ARG A 109 2.58 -2.40 9.07
CA ARG A 109 3.27 -2.14 10.33
C ARG A 109 4.06 -0.86 10.26
N VAL A 110 4.11 -0.20 11.41
CA VAL A 110 4.93 0.99 11.64
C VAL A 110 6.02 0.68 12.65
N ASP A 111 7.16 1.33 12.49
CA ASP A 111 8.25 1.24 13.46
C ASP A 111 7.93 2.03 14.75
N GLU A 112 8.89 2.05 15.68
CA GLU A 112 8.79 2.80 16.95
C GLU A 112 8.52 4.30 16.74
N ASN A 113 8.91 4.85 15.58
CA ASN A 113 8.68 6.25 15.20
C ASN A 113 7.35 6.45 14.45
N LYS A 114 6.49 5.42 14.38
CA LYS A 114 5.24 5.41 13.60
C LYS A 114 5.47 5.57 12.08
N THR A 115 6.66 5.22 11.60
CA THR A 115 7.01 5.26 10.17
C THR A 115 6.63 3.94 9.53
N ALA A 116 5.84 3.99 8.47
CA ALA A 116 5.46 2.80 7.71
C ALA A 116 6.63 2.24 6.89
N ALA A 117 6.59 0.93 6.63
CA ALA A 117 7.52 0.21 5.76
C ALA A 117 7.66 0.87 4.37
N LEU A 118 6.56 1.33 3.78
CA LEU A 118 6.58 1.99 2.47
C LEU A 118 7.42 3.29 2.49
N THR A 119 7.33 4.06 3.57
CA THR A 119 8.10 5.30 3.74
C THR A 119 9.60 5.03 3.83
N HIS A 120 9.99 3.97 4.56
CA HIS A 120 11.38 3.50 4.61
C HIS A 120 11.91 3.14 3.21
N ALA A 121 11.15 2.35 2.45
CA ALA A 121 11.53 1.96 1.10
C ALA A 121 11.70 3.16 0.15
N VAL A 122 10.89 4.22 0.32
CA VAL A 122 11.02 5.48 -0.41
C VAL A 122 12.31 6.21 -0.05
N TYR A 123 12.66 6.34 1.24
CA TYR A 123 13.91 6.99 1.67
C TYR A 123 15.18 6.23 1.28
N LYS A 124 15.11 4.90 1.15
CA LYS A 124 16.20 4.10 0.60
C LYS A 124 16.32 4.27 -0.93
N GLU A 125 15.35 4.92 -1.57
CA GLU A 125 15.27 5.21 -3.00
C GLU A 125 15.25 3.95 -3.89
N ILE A 126 14.78 2.82 -3.34
CA ILE A 126 14.76 1.53 -4.03
C ILE A 126 13.35 1.25 -4.55
N LYS A 127 13.12 1.57 -5.83
CA LYS A 127 11.84 1.33 -6.51
C LYS A 127 11.35 -0.12 -6.40
N GLY A 128 12.28 -1.09 -6.36
CA GLY A 128 11.96 -2.51 -6.17
C GLY A 128 11.24 -2.76 -4.84
N LEU A 129 11.77 -2.25 -3.72
CA LEU A 129 11.16 -2.43 -2.40
C LEU A 129 9.80 -1.74 -2.29
N VAL A 130 9.70 -0.52 -2.84
CA VAL A 130 8.42 0.22 -2.90
C VAL A 130 7.38 -0.55 -3.70
N LYS A 131 7.79 -1.20 -4.80
CA LYS A 131 6.90 -2.05 -5.58
C LYS A 131 6.44 -3.27 -4.80
N THR A 132 7.36 -4.02 -4.19
CA THR A 132 7.02 -5.22 -3.41
C THR A 132 5.98 -4.91 -2.34
N ILE A 133 6.20 -3.85 -1.54
CA ILE A 133 5.27 -3.44 -0.48
C ILE A 133 3.91 -3.02 -1.06
N ALA A 134 3.91 -2.18 -2.09
CA ALA A 134 2.66 -1.64 -2.66
C ALA A 134 1.79 -2.71 -3.34
N THR A 135 2.39 -3.81 -3.80
CA THR A 135 1.67 -4.95 -4.40
C THR A 135 1.41 -6.09 -3.42
N ALA A 136 1.85 -5.96 -2.16
CA ALA A 136 1.69 -7.01 -1.17
C ALA A 136 0.21 -7.22 -0.80
N PRO A 137 -0.23 -8.47 -0.58
CA PRO A 137 -1.55 -8.75 -0.06
C PRO A 137 -1.78 -8.01 1.26
N GLY A 138 -2.94 -7.36 1.41
CA GLY A 138 -3.30 -6.63 2.62
C GLY A 138 -2.71 -5.22 2.75
N PHE A 139 -1.88 -4.76 1.80
CA PHE A 139 -1.42 -3.37 1.77
C PHE A 139 -2.59 -2.39 1.69
N ASP A 140 -2.62 -1.40 2.58
CA ASP A 140 -3.63 -0.34 2.61
C ASP A 140 -3.01 1.05 2.36
N PRO A 141 -3.16 1.66 1.17
CA PRO A 141 -2.62 2.99 0.89
C PRO A 141 -3.29 4.11 1.70
N LYS A 142 -4.43 3.86 2.37
CA LYS A 142 -5.21 4.90 3.04
C LYS A 142 -4.73 5.22 4.44
N THR A 143 -3.89 4.37 5.05
CA THR A 143 -3.39 4.61 6.41
C THR A 143 -2.59 5.91 6.46
N ALA A 144 -2.69 6.64 7.59
CA ALA A 144 -1.97 7.89 7.77
C ALA A 144 -0.44 7.70 7.64
N ALA A 145 0.06 6.54 8.08
CA ALA A 145 1.47 6.19 7.99
C ALA A 145 1.91 5.90 6.54
N ASN A 146 1.11 5.18 5.75
CA ASN A 146 1.43 4.93 4.34
C ASN A 146 1.33 6.21 3.51
N LYS A 147 0.37 7.09 3.79
CA LYS A 147 0.27 8.41 3.12
C LYS A 147 1.53 9.27 3.31
N ALA A 148 2.24 9.12 4.43
CA ALA A 148 3.50 9.84 4.65
C ALA A 148 4.59 9.46 3.62
N ALA A 149 4.48 8.29 2.97
CA ALA A 149 5.40 7.90 1.90
C ALA A 149 5.30 8.81 0.67
N LEU A 150 4.13 9.40 0.39
CA LEU A 150 3.98 10.39 -0.68
C LEU A 150 4.76 11.67 -0.38
N GLN A 151 4.68 12.15 0.87
CA GLN A 151 5.45 13.32 1.32
C GLN A 151 6.96 13.05 1.28
N ALA A 152 7.38 11.85 1.70
CA ALA A 152 8.78 11.44 1.61
C ALA A 152 9.27 11.42 0.15
N ALA A 153 8.47 10.87 -0.76
CA ALA A 153 8.79 10.82 -2.18
C ALA A 153 8.86 12.21 -2.81
N GLU A 154 7.99 13.13 -2.37
CA GLU A 154 8.02 14.52 -2.78
C GLU A 154 9.32 15.23 -2.34
N ASN A 155 9.80 14.97 -1.14
CA ASN A 155 11.03 15.59 -0.63
C ASN A 155 12.28 15.17 -1.43
N ILE A 156 12.29 13.97 -2.01
CA ILE A 156 13.42 13.45 -2.80
C ILE A 156 13.29 13.70 -4.30
N LYS A 157 12.13 14.16 -4.81
CA LYS A 157 11.84 14.23 -6.26
C LYS A 157 12.82 15.08 -7.07
N HIS A 158 13.51 16.03 -6.42
CA HIS A 158 14.48 16.92 -7.03
C HIS A 158 15.92 16.39 -7.03
N ASN A 159 16.17 15.24 -6.37
CA ASN A 159 17.52 14.67 -6.24
C ASN A 159 18.04 14.04 -7.54
N GLY A 160 17.16 13.76 -8.52
CA GLY A 160 17.55 13.19 -9.80
C GLY A 160 16.39 12.55 -10.57
N PRO A 161 16.65 12.04 -11.78
CA PRO A 161 15.62 11.43 -12.62
C PRO A 161 15.04 10.15 -11.99
N ALA A 162 15.86 9.37 -11.29
CA ALA A 162 15.41 8.15 -10.61
C ALA A 162 14.40 8.46 -9.49
N GLN A 163 14.66 9.50 -8.70
CA GLN A 163 13.80 9.93 -7.59
C GLN A 163 12.53 10.61 -8.11
N LYS A 164 12.62 11.33 -9.24
CA LYS A 164 11.44 11.82 -9.95
C LYS A 164 10.55 10.66 -10.42
N GLU A 165 11.12 9.60 -10.97
CA GLU A 165 10.37 8.40 -11.36
C GLU A 165 9.81 7.62 -10.16
N LEU A 166 10.54 7.60 -9.04
CA LEU A 166 10.04 7.02 -7.78
C LEU A 166 8.87 7.83 -7.22
N TYR A 167 8.94 9.16 -7.26
CA TYR A 167 7.83 10.04 -6.89
C TYR A 167 6.58 9.78 -7.73
N LYS A 168 6.72 9.68 -9.05
CA LYS A 168 5.59 9.32 -9.93
C LYS A 168 4.97 7.98 -9.54
N TYR A 169 5.82 6.99 -9.27
CA TYR A 169 5.34 5.67 -8.84
C TYR A 169 4.64 5.72 -7.49
N ALA A 170 5.24 6.35 -6.47
CA ALA A 170 4.64 6.56 -5.16
C ALA A 170 3.26 7.23 -5.31
N LYS A 171 3.16 8.27 -6.13
CA LYS A 171 1.91 8.97 -6.41
C LYS A 171 0.84 8.07 -7.02
N SER A 172 1.21 7.18 -7.94
CA SER A 172 0.26 6.23 -8.54
C SER A 172 -0.31 5.19 -7.57
N ILE A 173 0.44 4.84 -6.51
CA ILE A 173 -0.05 3.93 -5.45
C ILE A 173 -1.22 4.56 -4.69
N PHE A 174 -1.20 5.88 -4.53
CA PHE A 174 -2.24 6.63 -3.82
C PHE A 174 -3.30 7.24 -4.75
N ALA A 175 -3.29 6.94 -6.05
CA ALA A 175 -4.35 7.38 -6.95
C ALA A 175 -5.66 6.70 -6.57
N ASP A 176 -6.73 7.49 -6.40
CA ASP A 176 -8.01 6.96 -5.97
C ASP A 176 -8.67 6.14 -7.09
N PRO A 177 -9.28 4.98 -6.79
CA PRO A 177 -10.24 4.36 -7.70
C PRO A 177 -11.45 5.28 -7.88
N TRP A 178 -12.34 4.96 -8.83
CA TRP A 178 -13.61 5.67 -8.92
C TRP A 178 -14.39 5.59 -7.60
N GLN A 179 -14.88 6.72 -7.11
CA GLN A 179 -15.61 6.85 -5.84
C GLN A 179 -17.02 7.38 -6.11
N LEU A 180 -18.02 6.68 -5.58
CA LEU A 180 -19.41 7.15 -5.58
C LEU A 180 -19.53 8.37 -4.66
N VAL A 181 -19.87 9.52 -5.24
CA VAL A 181 -20.07 10.78 -4.50
C VAL A 181 -21.54 10.97 -4.14
N ASP A 182 -22.43 10.60 -5.06
CA ASP A 182 -23.88 10.62 -4.90
C ASP A 182 -24.50 9.55 -5.82
N ASP A 183 -25.79 9.27 -5.70
CA ASP A 183 -26.50 8.24 -6.47
C ASP A 183 -26.26 8.37 -7.99
N ASP A 184 -26.09 9.58 -8.52
CA ASP A 184 -25.85 9.83 -9.95
C ASP A 184 -24.47 10.43 -10.25
N ILE A 185 -23.57 10.48 -9.25
CA ILE A 185 -22.27 11.15 -9.34
C ILE A 185 -21.14 10.22 -8.93
N ILE A 186 -20.13 10.09 -9.79
CA ILE A 186 -18.88 9.37 -9.50
C ILE A 186 -17.68 10.28 -9.76
N SER A 187 -16.62 10.14 -8.96
CA SER A 187 -15.41 10.95 -9.06
C SER A 187 -14.16 10.07 -9.05
N ARG A 188 -13.11 10.49 -9.75
CA ARG A 188 -11.79 9.87 -9.66
C ARG A 188 -10.71 10.93 -9.64
N VAL A 189 -9.72 10.74 -8.78
CA VAL A 189 -8.48 11.51 -8.80
C VAL A 189 -7.44 10.73 -9.59
N SER A 190 -6.88 11.38 -10.60
CA SER A 190 -5.80 10.85 -11.43
C SER A 190 -4.68 11.87 -11.54
N PHE A 191 -3.53 11.46 -12.09
CA PHE A 191 -2.39 12.36 -12.30
C PHE A 191 -1.92 12.28 -13.74
N ASP A 192 -1.35 13.37 -14.26
CA ASP A 192 -0.71 13.36 -15.56
C ASP A 192 0.59 12.53 -15.58
N LYS A 193 1.15 12.30 -16.77
CA LYS A 193 2.36 11.47 -17.00
C LYS A 193 3.60 11.94 -16.22
N ASP A 194 3.62 13.22 -15.85
CA ASP A 194 4.72 13.82 -15.12
C ASP A 194 4.43 13.96 -13.61
N GLY A 195 3.20 13.67 -13.20
CA GLY A 195 2.75 13.75 -11.81
C GLY A 195 2.67 15.19 -11.29
N MET A 196 2.66 16.20 -12.16
CA MET A 196 2.61 17.61 -11.78
C MET A 196 1.18 18.15 -11.76
N LEU A 197 0.26 17.46 -12.44
CA LEU A 197 -1.16 17.81 -12.49
C LEU A 197 -1.98 16.75 -11.77
N GLU A 198 -2.66 17.13 -10.69
CA GLU A 198 -3.77 16.36 -10.13
C GLU A 198 -5.03 16.66 -10.94
N VAL A 199 -5.62 15.63 -11.52
CA VAL A 199 -6.82 15.71 -12.33
C VAL A 199 -7.93 14.97 -11.61
N THR A 200 -8.84 15.74 -11.00
CA THR A 200 -10.08 15.20 -10.46
C THR A 200 -11.15 15.27 -11.53
N ASP A 201 -11.61 14.12 -12.02
CA ASP A 201 -12.74 14.01 -12.94
C ASP A 201 -13.99 13.58 -12.17
N GLN A 202 -15.06 14.37 -12.25
CA GLN A 202 -16.36 14.08 -11.67
C GLN A 202 -17.41 14.00 -12.78
N PHE A 203 -18.15 12.90 -12.83
CA PHE A 203 -19.20 12.64 -13.80
C PHE A 203 -20.55 12.66 -13.10
N ASN A 204 -21.44 13.55 -13.53
CA ASN A 204 -22.82 13.64 -13.08
C ASN A 204 -23.75 13.11 -14.19
N PHE A 205 -24.23 11.88 -14.02
CA PHE A 205 -25.03 11.19 -15.04
C PHE A 205 -26.48 11.65 -15.10
N LYS A 206 -26.97 12.33 -14.05
CA LYS A 206 -28.28 13.01 -14.08
C LYS A 206 -28.21 14.32 -14.86
N ALA A 207 -27.14 15.09 -14.67
CA ALA A 207 -26.91 16.35 -15.38
C ALA A 207 -26.28 16.17 -16.76
N GLY A 208 -25.80 14.96 -17.10
CA GLY A 208 -25.10 14.69 -18.36
C GLY A 208 -23.82 15.52 -18.50
N GLU A 209 -23.14 15.81 -17.40
CA GLU A 209 -22.01 16.74 -17.31
C GLU A 209 -20.80 16.07 -16.66
N ARG A 210 -19.61 16.42 -17.15
CA ARG A 210 -18.34 16.17 -16.48
C ARG A 210 -17.74 17.48 -16.02
N VAL A 211 -17.34 17.53 -14.75
CA VAL A 211 -16.50 18.59 -14.19
C VAL A 211 -15.10 18.02 -13.97
N ARG A 212 -14.08 18.76 -14.41
CA ARG A 212 -12.66 18.42 -14.24
C ARG A 212 -11.96 19.54 -13.50
N HIS A 213 -11.37 19.20 -12.37
CA HIS A 213 -10.45 20.07 -11.64
C HIS A 213 -9.02 19.62 -11.91
N ILE A 214 -8.17 20.56 -12.35
CA ILE A 214 -6.74 20.35 -12.57
C ILE A 214 -6.01 21.23 -11.55
N ARG A 215 -5.36 20.61 -10.58
CA ARG A 215 -4.45 21.32 -9.67
C ARG A 215 -3.02 21.10 -10.17
N ASP A 216 -2.37 22.21 -10.49
CA ASP A 216 -0.99 22.26 -10.93
C ASP A 216 -0.08 22.57 -9.72
N PHE A 217 0.73 21.60 -9.33
CA PHE A 217 1.65 21.74 -8.20
C PHE A 217 2.90 22.57 -8.53
N GLU A 218 3.26 22.72 -9.80
CA GLU A 218 4.42 23.52 -10.21
C GLU A 218 4.12 25.01 -10.04
N PHE A 219 2.94 25.43 -10.48
CA PHE A 219 2.53 26.84 -10.45
C PHE A 219 1.57 27.17 -9.31
N GLY A 220 1.19 26.19 -8.49
CA GLY A 220 0.23 26.36 -7.40
C GLY A 220 -1.16 26.80 -7.89
N SER A 221 -1.51 26.48 -9.14
CA SER A 221 -2.73 26.95 -9.78
C SER A 221 -3.82 25.87 -9.79
N ILE A 222 -5.09 26.29 -9.82
CA ILE A 222 -6.21 25.37 -9.98
C ILE A 222 -7.04 25.84 -11.17
N GLN A 223 -7.22 24.95 -12.13
CA GLN A 223 -8.09 25.16 -13.29
C GLN A 223 -9.32 24.27 -13.14
N THR A 224 -10.48 24.80 -13.47
CA THR A 224 -11.73 24.03 -13.52
C THR A 224 -12.30 24.13 -14.92
N THR A 225 -12.61 22.98 -15.52
CA THR A 225 -13.26 22.89 -16.82
C THR A 225 -14.49 22.00 -16.69
N SER A 226 -15.56 22.32 -17.38
CA SER A 226 -16.72 21.43 -17.49
C SER A 226 -17.15 21.26 -18.93
N CYS A 227 -17.75 20.11 -19.22
CA CYS A 227 -18.35 19.83 -20.52
C CYS A 227 -19.52 18.86 -20.37
N PHE A 228 -20.52 19.01 -21.24
CA PHE A 228 -21.59 18.02 -21.37
C PHE A 228 -21.09 16.77 -22.08
N PHE A 229 -21.68 15.61 -21.77
CA PHE A 229 -21.34 14.33 -22.39
C PHE A 229 -21.51 14.34 -23.91
N ALA A 230 -22.51 15.08 -24.40
CA ALA A 230 -22.75 15.26 -25.84
C ALA A 230 -21.59 15.95 -26.57
N ASP A 231 -20.90 16.87 -25.88
CA ASP A 231 -19.78 17.65 -26.40
C ASP A 231 -18.43 17.03 -26.05
N MET A 232 -18.43 15.88 -25.38
CA MET A 232 -17.21 15.22 -24.94
C MET A 232 -16.43 14.66 -26.14
N PRO A 233 -15.10 14.92 -26.22
CA PRO A 233 -14.25 14.39 -27.28
C PRO A 233 -14.33 12.86 -27.41
N ALA A 234 -14.21 12.35 -28.63
CA ALA A 234 -14.32 10.91 -28.90
C ALA A 234 -13.33 10.06 -28.08
N ASN A 235 -12.10 10.54 -27.88
CA ASN A 235 -11.07 9.88 -27.08
C ASN A 235 -11.39 9.84 -25.57
N MET A 236 -12.34 10.65 -25.08
CA MET A 236 -12.78 10.65 -23.69
C MET A 236 -14.05 9.83 -23.45
N ARG A 237 -14.75 9.39 -24.52
CA ARG A 237 -15.95 8.55 -24.37
C ARG A 237 -15.68 7.18 -23.74
N ALA A 238 -14.47 6.65 -23.89
CA ALA A 238 -14.04 5.44 -23.19
C ALA A 238 -14.06 5.64 -21.67
N GLN A 239 -13.57 6.78 -21.18
CA GLN A 239 -13.58 7.13 -19.75
C GLN A 239 -15.00 7.36 -19.23
N LEU A 240 -15.89 7.98 -20.03
CA LEU A 240 -17.30 8.11 -19.67
C LEU A 240 -17.98 6.75 -19.48
N LYS A 241 -17.71 5.79 -20.37
CA LYS A 241 -18.24 4.43 -20.27
C LYS A 241 -17.69 3.70 -19.04
N GLU A 242 -16.39 3.78 -18.81
CA GLU A 242 -15.73 3.23 -17.62
C GLU A 242 -16.37 3.80 -16.34
N ALA A 243 -16.52 5.12 -16.25
CA ALA A 243 -17.16 5.78 -15.11
C ALA A 243 -18.62 5.34 -14.90
N TRP A 244 -19.37 5.08 -15.97
CA TRP A 244 -20.74 4.56 -15.89
C TRP A 244 -20.76 3.13 -15.34
N ASP A 245 -19.92 2.26 -15.87
CA ASP A 245 -19.84 0.86 -15.45
C ASP A 245 -19.47 0.78 -13.96
N GLU A 246 -18.53 1.63 -13.51
CA GLU A 246 -18.13 1.77 -12.10
C GLU A 246 -19.25 2.36 -11.22
N LEU A 247 -20.00 3.35 -11.70
CA LEU A 247 -21.16 3.89 -11.00
C LEU A 247 -22.20 2.79 -10.76
N LYS A 248 -22.46 1.95 -11.77
CA LYS A 248 -23.39 0.81 -11.65
C LYS A 248 -22.85 -0.25 -10.69
N ALA A 249 -21.56 -0.57 -10.75
CA ALA A 249 -20.92 -1.53 -9.85
C ALA A 249 -20.99 -1.07 -8.38
N ALA A 250 -20.86 0.23 -8.13
CA ALA A 250 -20.99 0.85 -6.82
C ALA A 250 -22.45 0.97 -6.31
N GLY A 251 -23.45 0.51 -7.08
CA GLY A 251 -24.87 0.55 -6.71
C GLY A 251 -25.58 1.87 -7.03
N GLY A 252 -24.92 2.78 -7.75
CA GLY A 252 -25.46 4.05 -8.22
C GLY A 252 -26.22 3.95 -9.55
N GLY A 253 -26.54 5.11 -10.11
CA GLY A 253 -27.24 5.31 -11.37
C GLY A 253 -28.67 4.77 -11.35
N LYS A 254 -29.38 4.91 -10.22
CA LYS A 254 -30.80 4.51 -10.10
C LYS A 254 -31.72 5.51 -10.80
N ASN A 255 -31.35 6.78 -10.80
CA ASN A 255 -32.13 7.87 -11.39
C ASN A 255 -31.48 8.43 -12.66
N ALA A 256 -30.24 8.04 -12.95
CA ALA A 256 -29.56 8.37 -14.19
C ALA A 256 -30.22 7.67 -15.40
N ASP A 257 -30.62 8.48 -16.39
CA ASP A 257 -31.11 7.99 -17.67
C ASP A 257 -29.96 7.34 -18.45
N PRO A 258 -30.02 6.06 -18.85
CA PRO A 258 -29.01 5.43 -19.69
C PRO A 258 -28.78 6.15 -21.02
N GLN A 259 -29.77 6.91 -21.51
CA GLN A 259 -29.64 7.73 -22.70
C GLN A 259 -28.84 9.03 -22.46
N SER A 260 -28.54 9.40 -21.20
CA SER A 260 -27.77 10.60 -20.87
C SER A 260 -26.35 10.57 -21.45
N MET A 261 -25.78 9.38 -21.66
CA MET A 261 -24.51 9.19 -22.37
C MET A 261 -24.52 9.66 -23.84
N ASN A 262 -25.71 9.73 -24.44
CA ASN A 262 -25.91 10.03 -25.87
C ASN A 262 -26.81 11.24 -26.14
N SER A 263 -27.43 11.83 -25.10
CA SER A 263 -28.47 12.83 -25.30
C SER A 263 -27.88 14.22 -25.58
N VAL A 264 -28.21 14.78 -26.75
CA VAL A 264 -27.97 16.18 -27.15
C VAL A 264 -28.93 17.14 -26.40
N ARG A 265 -29.81 16.63 -25.52
CA ARG A 265 -31.00 17.34 -25.03
C ARG A 265 -30.76 18.40 -23.94
N LEU A 266 -29.54 18.55 -23.43
CA LEU A 266 -29.23 19.53 -22.37
C LEU A 266 -28.76 20.91 -22.88
N ARG A 267 -28.95 21.22 -24.17
CA ARG A 267 -28.49 22.49 -24.79
C ARG A 267 -29.15 23.78 -24.27
N GLN A 268 -30.13 23.73 -23.36
CA GLN A 268 -30.98 24.90 -23.09
C GLN A 268 -30.82 25.58 -21.72
N VAL A 269 -29.98 25.10 -20.81
CA VAL A 269 -29.83 25.77 -19.51
C VAL A 269 -28.35 26.02 -19.20
N THR A 270 -28.05 27.25 -18.78
CA THR A 270 -26.76 27.72 -18.23
C THR A 270 -25.58 27.94 -19.19
N ARG A 271 -25.73 28.95 -20.07
CA ARG A 271 -24.59 29.81 -20.46
C ARG A 271 -24.58 31.05 -19.55
N ARG A 272 -24.00 30.94 -18.35
CA ARG A 272 -23.50 32.09 -17.57
C ARG A 272 -22.10 31.75 -17.08
N VAL A 273 -21.11 32.11 -17.87
CA VAL A 273 -19.71 32.15 -17.45
C VAL A 273 -19.57 33.39 -16.57
N SER A 274 -19.43 33.20 -15.26
CA SER A 274 -18.87 34.23 -14.39
C SER A 274 -17.34 34.10 -14.44
N GLN A 275 -16.71 34.99 -15.21
CA GLN A 275 -15.31 35.34 -14.99
C GLN A 275 -15.27 36.20 -13.72
N THR A 276 -14.52 35.78 -12.71
CA THR A 276 -14.13 36.65 -11.59
C THR A 276 -12.62 36.88 -11.70
N GLN A 277 -12.25 38.15 -11.61
CA GLN A 277 -10.89 38.70 -11.66
C GLN A 277 -10.02 38.23 -10.49
#